data_AF-A0A7L3IU18-F1
#
_entry.id   AF-A0A7L3IU18-F1
#
_cell.length_a   1.000
_cell.length_b   1.000
_cell.length_c   1.000
_cell.angle_alpha   90.00
_cell.angle_beta   90.00
_cell.angle_gamma   90.00
#
_symmetry.space_group_name_H-M   'P 1'
#
loop_
_entity.id
_entity.type
_entity.pdbx_description
1 polymer ?
#
loop_
_entity_poly.entity_id
_entity_poly.type
_entity_poly.pdbx_seq_one_letter_code
_entity_poly.pdbx_strand_id
1 'polypeptide(L)'
;ENLLVPARNALCSQKYKPVDYKHLHELAAEAKMVSAKIQLKIKKTEQVSKISKEQMLLKQHRHVWWQEHKRLAESRQKAEGEMKTFLDEESHKNNFFDLRDLEQKLSKERDTHQTNTFAPVWQLKKDLKLRLAEMRCYLSKESSQKPEINSVEVLQQIKLAKKQQKAILEGLILESLALERELEEYKENALARSFEEKNGLSLGVPPELLSLECPYPDLKALVIDEYQELARGFWAKLQEVNQQLEALSRNSDWKKEDQWVFQTVINQYPSDLQRRRTLYLDMLQRYLPHKSRHELVVHEKAWGHYHSIRNQHRVLLLNWAQARKAFFLRAAATAAEAAAAHEAEVVLADSRQKQLEICAGLKAKVLQWKAQQEEAAKLEAAVAARRKEKEDERERLQREQETIRRAQDKEKLKRYWAEKELKWQEQEERDLQHLEELRKLMAEQAAKDRERVQFRRALLQQRLRGRTELALLQARQQEQKERRLEALGQQVAIVAKLDPARAVADTVASKARMGIGTNEEFELQQPLFKLHTYSEEQV
;
A
#
# COMPACT_ATOMS: atom_id res chain seq x y z
N GLU A 1 108.94 -65.38 35.85
CA GLU A 1 108.50 -66.61 35.14
C GLU A 1 107.80 -66.12 33.87
N ASN A 2 108.23 -66.30 32.62
CA ASN A 2 109.24 -67.15 31.98
C ASN A 2 110.11 -66.33 30.99
N LEU A 3 111.43 -66.59 31.03
CA LEU A 3 112.44 -66.82 29.95
C LEU A 3 112.09 -66.36 28.51
N LEU A 4 112.97 -65.93 27.59
CA LEU A 4 114.41 -65.66 27.47
C LEU A 4 114.63 -65.20 26.00
N VAL A 5 115.28 -64.05 25.79
CA VAL A 5 116.42 -63.79 24.87
C VAL A 5 116.26 -63.93 23.32
N PRO A 6 117.07 -63.15 22.53
CA PRO A 6 116.71 -62.56 21.23
C PRO A 6 117.57 -63.02 20.03
N ALA A 7 117.25 -62.56 18.82
CA ALA A 7 118.14 -62.60 17.65
C ALA A 7 117.85 -61.37 16.74
N ARG A 8 118.74 -60.38 16.73
CA ARG A 8 119.92 -60.21 15.83
C ARG A 8 119.60 -59.43 14.54
N ASN A 9 120.13 -58.21 14.52
CA ASN A 9 120.89 -57.55 13.44
C ASN A 9 120.23 -57.32 12.08
N ALA A 10 120.05 -56.05 11.70
CA ALA A 10 120.50 -55.51 10.41
C ALA A 10 120.37 -53.97 10.33
N LEU A 11 121.54 -53.32 10.30
CA LEU A 11 121.99 -52.16 9.51
C LEU A 11 120.98 -51.19 8.84
N CYS A 12 121.40 -49.90 8.86
CA CYS A 12 121.09 -48.79 7.94
C CYS A 12 120.03 -47.74 8.34
N SER A 13 120.47 -46.64 8.96
CA SER A 13 120.61 -45.32 8.30
C SER A 13 120.96 -44.22 9.32
N GLN A 14 122.18 -43.69 9.25
CA GLN A 14 122.65 -42.53 10.04
C GLN A 14 122.12 -41.19 9.48
N LYS A 15 120.82 -41.09 9.18
CA LYS A 15 120.18 -39.83 8.72
C LYS A 15 119.24 -39.20 9.74
N TYR A 16 119.04 -39.86 10.88
CA TYR A 16 118.18 -39.36 11.93
C TYR A 16 119.00 -39.21 13.21
N LYS A 17 119.04 -37.99 13.77
CA LYS A 17 119.49 -37.79 15.15
C LYS A 17 118.64 -38.72 16.03
N PRO A 18 119.22 -39.44 17.02
CA PRO A 18 118.43 -40.27 17.93
C PRO A 18 117.37 -39.38 18.56
N VAL A 19 116.10 -39.72 18.30
CA VAL A 19 114.96 -39.01 18.87
C VAL A 19 115.00 -39.27 20.37
N ASP A 20 115.11 -38.20 21.16
CA ASP A 20 115.07 -38.30 22.61
C ASP A 20 113.63 -38.59 23.04
N TYR A 21 113.29 -39.87 23.10
CA TYR A 21 111.98 -40.34 23.52
C TYR A 21 111.63 -39.89 24.95
N LYS A 22 112.62 -39.65 25.83
CA LYS A 22 112.37 -39.13 27.17
C LYS A 22 111.89 -37.69 27.10
N HIS A 23 112.59 -36.86 26.33
CA HIS A 23 112.18 -35.47 26.10
C HIS A 23 110.81 -35.36 25.42
N LEU A 24 110.50 -36.24 24.45
CA LEU A 24 109.16 -36.30 23.84
C LEU A 24 108.06 -36.73 24.82
N HIS A 25 108.34 -37.68 25.71
CA HIS A 25 107.40 -38.09 26.74
C HIS A 25 107.15 -36.99 27.77
N GLU A 26 108.19 -36.23 28.14
CA GLU A 26 108.08 -35.05 29.00
C GLU A 26 107.23 -33.97 28.33
N LEU A 27 107.51 -33.62 27.07
CA LEU A 27 106.71 -32.68 26.29
C LEU A 27 105.25 -33.13 26.13
N ALA A 28 105.01 -34.43 25.91
CA ALA A 28 103.66 -34.98 25.83
C ALA A 28 102.93 -34.97 27.18
N ALA A 29 103.64 -35.22 28.29
CA ALA A 29 103.09 -35.13 29.64
C ALA A 29 102.77 -33.67 30.00
N GLU A 30 103.65 -32.72 29.66
CA GLU A 30 103.40 -31.29 29.80
C GLU A 30 102.19 -30.84 28.96
N ALA A 31 102.11 -31.23 27.69
CA ALA A 31 100.97 -30.94 26.83
C ALA A 31 99.66 -31.54 27.37
N LYS A 32 99.69 -32.76 27.94
CA LYS A 32 98.54 -33.36 28.63
C LYS A 32 98.13 -32.57 29.86
N MET A 33 99.08 -32.12 30.67
CA MET A 33 98.81 -31.29 31.86
C MET A 33 98.24 -29.92 31.47
N VAL A 34 98.75 -29.31 30.40
CA VAL A 34 98.22 -28.06 29.84
C VAL A 34 96.80 -28.27 29.30
N SER A 35 96.55 -29.35 28.56
CA SER A 35 95.21 -29.72 28.07
C SER A 35 94.22 -29.95 29.21
N ALA A 36 94.61 -30.66 30.27
CA ALA A 36 93.79 -30.86 31.47
C ALA A 36 93.47 -29.53 32.18
N LYS A 37 94.45 -28.61 32.28
CA LYS A 37 94.23 -27.25 32.79
C LYS A 37 93.24 -26.46 31.92
N ILE A 38 93.32 -26.58 30.59
CA ILE A 38 92.38 -25.95 29.65
C ILE A 38 90.97 -26.53 29.83
N GLN A 39 90.82 -27.86 29.87
CA GLN A 39 89.54 -28.51 30.12
C GLN A 39 88.91 -28.10 31.45
N LEU A 40 89.71 -27.97 32.51
CA LEU A 40 89.24 -27.52 33.82
C LEU A 40 88.79 -26.04 33.78
N LYS A 41 89.49 -25.19 33.01
CA LYS A 41 89.05 -23.81 32.75
C LYS A 41 87.72 -23.78 31.97
N ILE A 42 87.58 -24.60 30.93
CA ILE A 42 86.33 -24.71 30.14
C ILE A 42 85.16 -25.14 31.04
N LYS A 43 85.34 -26.20 31.86
CA LYS A 43 84.28 -26.63 32.79
C LYS A 43 83.90 -25.53 33.78
N LYS A 44 84.87 -24.75 34.28
CA LYS A 44 84.60 -23.61 35.16
C LYS A 44 83.83 -22.50 34.45
N THR A 45 84.23 -22.11 33.24
CA THR A 45 83.51 -21.07 32.47
C THR A 45 82.10 -21.51 32.09
N GLU A 46 81.90 -22.79 31.76
CA GLU A 46 80.58 -23.38 31.55
C GLU A 46 79.70 -23.33 32.81
N GLN A 47 80.24 -23.67 33.98
CA GLN A 47 79.51 -23.58 35.24
C GLN A 47 79.10 -22.13 35.56
N VAL A 48 80.03 -21.17 35.40
CA VAL A 48 79.73 -19.74 35.60
C VAL A 48 78.66 -19.27 34.61
N SER A 49 78.73 -19.70 33.35
CA SER A 49 77.70 -19.40 32.33
C SER A 49 76.34 -19.99 32.66
N LYS A 50 76.28 -21.21 33.22
CA LYS A 50 75.03 -21.82 33.69
C LYS A 50 74.43 -21.05 34.86
N ILE A 51 75.25 -20.70 35.86
CA ILE A 51 74.83 -19.93 37.03
C ILE A 51 74.34 -18.54 36.63
N SER A 52 75.03 -17.85 35.72
CA SER A 52 74.62 -16.51 35.29
C SER A 52 73.29 -16.53 34.52
N LYS A 53 73.07 -17.53 33.66
CA LYS A 53 71.78 -17.75 32.98
C LYS A 53 70.65 -18.01 33.98
N GLU A 54 70.90 -18.86 34.97
CA GLU A 54 69.94 -19.18 36.03
C GLU A 54 69.58 -17.95 36.86
N GLN A 55 70.58 -17.16 37.26
CA GLN A 55 70.35 -15.90 37.98
C GLN A 55 69.55 -14.89 37.15
N MET A 56 69.78 -14.82 35.84
CA MET A 56 69.01 -13.96 34.93
C MET A 56 67.54 -14.40 34.86
N LEU A 57 67.28 -15.71 34.71
CA LEU A 57 65.92 -16.26 34.72
C LEU A 57 65.19 -15.99 36.04
N LEU A 58 65.85 -16.23 37.18
CA LEU A 58 65.27 -15.96 38.49
C LEU A 58 64.94 -14.47 38.69
N LYS A 59 65.77 -13.56 38.18
CA LYS A 59 65.46 -12.12 38.20
C LYS A 59 64.20 -11.80 37.38
N GLN A 60 64.05 -12.41 36.21
CA GLN A 60 62.86 -12.24 35.36
C GLN A 60 61.60 -12.78 36.06
N HIS A 61 61.68 -13.97 36.67
CA HIS A 61 60.55 -14.55 37.42
C HIS A 61 60.16 -13.72 38.63
N ARG A 62 61.13 -13.22 39.40
CA ARG A 62 60.86 -12.31 40.52
C ARG A 62 60.16 -11.04 40.06
N HIS A 63 60.54 -10.50 38.91
CA HIS A 63 59.89 -9.32 38.35
C HIS A 63 58.41 -9.60 38.00
N VAL A 64 58.14 -10.73 37.33
CA VAL A 64 56.78 -11.17 37.04
C VAL A 64 55.97 -11.32 38.33
N TRP A 65 56.51 -12.01 39.33
CA TRP A 65 55.82 -12.17 40.62
C TRP A 65 55.53 -10.86 41.32
N TRP A 66 56.44 -9.89 41.28
CA TRP A 66 56.20 -8.56 41.84
C TRP A 66 55.06 -7.83 41.13
N GLN A 67 55.00 -7.91 39.80
CA GLN A 67 53.91 -7.33 39.01
C GLN A 67 52.57 -8.01 39.32
N GLU A 68 52.58 -9.34 39.39
CA GLU A 68 51.39 -10.14 39.72
C GLU A 68 50.87 -9.90 41.12
N HIS A 69 51.77 -9.84 42.11
CA HIS A 69 51.40 -9.49 43.48
C HIS A 69 50.72 -8.13 43.53
N LYS A 70 51.25 -7.14 42.82
CA LYS A 70 50.62 -5.81 42.72
C LYS A 70 49.23 -5.90 42.06
N ARG A 71 49.11 -6.57 40.92
CA ARG A 71 47.84 -6.78 40.21
C ARG A 71 46.80 -7.47 41.09
N LEU A 72 47.20 -8.51 41.81
CA LEU A 72 46.33 -9.27 42.71
C LEU A 72 45.93 -8.44 43.93
N ALA A 73 46.83 -7.63 44.49
CA ALA A 73 46.51 -6.71 45.58
C ALA A 73 45.48 -5.66 45.14
N GLU A 74 45.65 -5.07 43.96
CA GLU A 74 44.70 -4.12 43.37
C GLU A 74 43.35 -4.78 43.09
N SER A 75 43.35 -5.97 42.48
CA SER A 75 42.14 -6.76 42.21
C SER A 75 41.40 -7.11 43.49
N ARG A 76 42.13 -7.55 44.53
CA ARG A 76 41.57 -7.83 45.85
C ARG A 76 40.95 -6.59 46.47
N GLN A 77 41.65 -5.46 46.46
CA GLN A 77 41.12 -4.20 47.00
C GLN A 77 39.85 -3.77 46.25
N LYS A 78 39.82 -3.95 44.93
CA LYS A 78 38.64 -3.67 44.11
C LYS A 78 37.47 -4.58 44.49
N ALA A 79 37.69 -5.89 44.57
CA ALA A 79 36.66 -6.86 44.95
C ALA A 79 36.14 -6.62 46.37
N GLU A 80 37.04 -6.36 47.33
CA GLU A 80 36.65 -5.98 48.69
C GLU A 80 35.84 -4.68 48.72
N GLY A 81 36.14 -3.72 47.85
CA GLY A 81 35.35 -2.50 47.65
C GLY A 81 33.96 -2.80 47.09
N GLU A 82 33.86 -3.59 46.02
CA GLU A 82 32.60 -4.01 45.40
C GLU A 82 31.72 -4.82 46.37
N MET A 83 32.31 -5.69 47.19
CA MET A 83 31.59 -6.43 48.23
C MET A 83 31.06 -5.49 49.32
N LYS A 84 31.82 -4.48 49.74
CA LYS A 84 31.35 -3.46 50.70
C LYS A 84 30.21 -2.64 50.13
N THR A 85 30.34 -2.16 48.89
CA THR A 85 29.25 -1.42 48.24
C THR A 85 28.00 -2.26 48.09
N PHE A 86 28.13 -3.55 47.75
CA PHE A 86 27.00 -4.47 47.67
C PHE A 86 26.31 -4.65 49.03
N LEU A 87 27.10 -4.84 50.10
CA LEU A 87 26.59 -4.93 51.48
C LEU A 87 25.98 -3.61 51.98
N ASP A 88 26.39 -2.46 51.46
CA ASP A 88 25.84 -1.16 51.81
C ASP A 88 24.55 -0.85 51.00
N GLU A 89 24.52 -1.15 49.70
CA GLU A 89 23.38 -0.87 48.79
C GLU A 89 22.18 -1.80 49.01
N GLU A 90 22.38 -3.10 49.22
CA GLU A 90 21.29 -4.05 49.47
C GLU A 90 20.72 -3.97 50.89
N SER A 91 21.48 -3.39 51.84
CA SER A 91 21.02 -3.15 53.22
C SER A 91 19.80 -2.23 53.32
N HIS A 92 19.52 -1.45 52.27
CA HIS A 92 18.38 -0.54 52.22
C HIS A 92 17.16 -1.12 51.50
N LYS A 93 17.28 -2.28 50.84
CA LYS A 93 16.20 -2.84 50.00
C LYS A 93 15.77 -4.26 50.36
N ASN A 94 16.63 -5.07 50.98
CA ASN A 94 16.28 -6.43 51.39
C ASN A 94 16.79 -6.72 52.81
N ASN A 95 16.08 -7.59 53.54
CA ASN A 95 16.37 -8.04 54.91
C ASN A 95 17.66 -8.89 55.04
N PHE A 96 18.80 -8.43 54.52
CA PHE A 96 20.13 -9.02 54.71
C PHE A 96 20.80 -8.54 56.01
N PHE A 97 20.01 -8.16 57.02
CA PHE A 97 20.52 -7.78 58.35
C PHE A 97 21.42 -8.88 58.96
N ASP A 98 21.28 -10.14 58.55
CA ASP A 98 22.11 -11.25 59.05
C ASP A 98 23.58 -11.22 58.61
N LEU A 99 23.94 -10.74 57.42
CA LEU A 99 25.33 -10.87 56.94
C LEU A 99 26.32 -9.92 57.63
N ARG A 100 25.90 -8.68 57.90
CA ARG A 100 26.72 -7.71 58.64
C ARG A 100 26.85 -8.12 60.11
N ASP A 101 25.78 -8.65 60.68
CA ASP A 101 25.81 -9.21 62.03
C ASP A 101 26.72 -10.44 62.11
N LEU A 102 26.70 -11.30 61.09
CA LEU A 102 27.64 -12.42 60.95
C LEU A 102 29.09 -11.95 60.79
N GLU A 103 29.37 -10.93 59.98
CA GLU A 103 30.71 -10.35 59.84
C GLU A 103 31.22 -9.83 61.19
N GLN A 104 30.40 -9.08 61.92
CA GLN A 104 30.77 -8.58 63.25
C GLN A 104 30.95 -9.72 64.25
N LYS A 105 30.10 -10.75 64.23
CA LYS A 105 30.24 -11.95 65.08
C LYS A 105 31.54 -12.68 64.79
N LEU A 106 31.84 -12.96 63.52
CA LEU A 106 33.08 -13.63 63.09
C LEU A 106 34.33 -12.81 63.42
N SER A 107 34.25 -11.48 63.30
CA SER A 107 35.35 -10.59 63.69
C SER A 107 35.60 -10.66 65.21
N LYS A 108 34.54 -10.59 66.03
CA LYS A 108 34.63 -10.75 67.49
C LYS A 108 35.13 -12.14 67.89
N GLU A 109 34.66 -13.19 67.24
CA GLU A 109 35.14 -14.56 67.45
C GLU A 109 36.61 -14.72 67.09
N ARG A 110 37.05 -14.12 65.98
CA ARG A 110 38.47 -14.09 65.59
C ARG A 110 39.31 -13.37 66.64
N ASP A 111 38.91 -12.19 67.08
CA ASP A 111 39.66 -11.40 68.05
C ASP A 111 39.74 -12.09 69.42
N THR A 112 38.64 -12.72 69.86
CA THR A 112 38.61 -13.51 71.09
C THR A 112 39.45 -14.78 70.97
N HIS A 113 39.37 -15.52 69.87
CA HIS A 113 40.22 -16.68 69.60
C HIS A 113 41.71 -16.30 69.56
N GLN A 114 42.04 -15.20 68.88
CA GLN A 114 43.41 -14.67 68.81
C GLN A 114 43.92 -14.31 70.21
N THR A 115 43.10 -13.60 71.00
CA THR A 115 43.43 -13.24 72.38
C THR A 115 43.62 -14.47 73.25
N ASN A 116 42.70 -15.44 73.20
CA ASN A 116 42.74 -16.66 74.01
C ASN A 116 43.93 -17.57 73.64
N THR A 117 44.32 -17.61 72.37
CA THR A 117 45.45 -18.43 71.90
C THR A 117 46.80 -17.79 72.24
N PHE A 118 46.91 -16.46 72.08
CA PHE A 118 48.18 -15.76 72.26
C PHE A 118 48.42 -15.29 73.70
N ALA A 119 47.38 -14.90 74.46
CA ALA A 119 47.55 -14.37 75.81
C ALA A 119 48.31 -15.33 76.76
N PRO A 120 48.04 -16.65 76.80
CA PRO A 120 48.81 -17.58 77.63
C PRO A 120 50.29 -17.64 77.25
N VAL A 121 50.60 -17.53 75.95
CA VAL A 121 51.97 -17.57 75.41
C VAL A 121 52.72 -16.28 75.72
N TRP A 122 52.04 -15.13 75.58
CA TRP A 122 52.58 -13.82 75.93
C TRP A 122 52.80 -13.68 77.44
N GLN A 123 51.87 -14.20 78.25
CA GLN A 123 52.00 -14.24 79.70
C GLN A 123 53.19 -15.10 80.10
N LEU A 124 53.30 -16.33 79.56
CA LEU A 124 54.47 -17.19 79.77
C LEU A 124 55.77 -16.49 79.36
N LYS A 125 55.80 -15.78 78.22
CA LYS A 125 56.97 -15.03 77.78
C LYS A 125 57.32 -13.88 78.74
N LYS A 126 56.33 -13.17 79.28
CA LYS A 126 56.53 -12.11 80.28
C LYS A 126 57.05 -12.68 81.60
N ASP A 127 56.43 -13.75 82.09
CA ASP A 127 56.81 -14.42 83.34
C ASP A 127 58.24 -14.97 83.25
N LEU A 128 58.61 -15.58 82.12
CA LEU A 128 59.97 -16.04 81.87
C LEU A 128 60.98 -14.89 81.82
N LYS A 129 60.63 -13.75 81.21
CA LYS A 129 61.50 -12.56 81.18
C LYS A 129 61.68 -11.95 82.57
N LEU A 130 60.62 -11.89 83.37
CA LEU A 130 60.66 -11.36 84.74
C LEU A 130 61.53 -12.25 85.63
N ARG A 131 61.32 -13.57 85.59
CA ARG A 131 62.16 -14.55 86.29
C ARG A 131 63.62 -14.50 85.87
N LEU A 132 63.90 -14.29 84.57
CA LEU A 132 65.27 -14.09 84.07
C LEU A 132 65.90 -12.79 84.58
N ALA A 133 65.12 -11.71 84.70
CA ALA A 133 65.59 -10.45 85.26
C ALA A 133 65.88 -10.56 86.76
N GLU A 134 65.02 -11.26 87.51
CA GLU A 134 65.22 -11.59 88.92
C GLU A 134 66.51 -12.40 89.11
N MET A 135 66.71 -13.47 88.34
CA MET A 135 67.95 -14.27 88.35
C MET A 135 69.20 -13.42 88.14
N ARG A 136 69.16 -12.47 87.18
CA ARG A 136 70.28 -11.56 86.92
C ARG A 136 70.55 -10.60 88.08
N CYS A 137 69.51 -10.16 88.79
CA CYS A 137 69.65 -9.30 89.97
C CYS A 137 70.25 -10.04 91.17
N TYR A 138 69.90 -11.32 91.36
CA TYR A 138 70.47 -12.16 92.43
C TYR A 138 71.94 -12.52 92.15
N LEU A 139 72.33 -12.76 90.89
CA LEU A 139 73.72 -13.00 90.53
C LEU A 139 74.62 -11.76 90.73
N SER A 140 74.03 -10.56 90.79
CA SER A 140 74.73 -9.29 91.01
C SER A 140 74.86 -8.89 92.48
N LYS A 141 74.14 -9.53 93.41
CA LYS A 141 74.23 -9.30 94.86
C LYS A 141 74.93 -10.51 95.51
N GLU A 142 76.11 -10.30 96.10
CA GLU A 142 76.87 -11.31 96.85
C GLU A 142 76.19 -11.66 98.20
N SER A 143 74.98 -12.21 98.16
CA SER A 143 74.30 -12.75 99.35
C SER A 143 74.12 -14.27 99.23
N SER A 144 74.46 -14.98 100.31
CA SER A 144 74.58 -16.44 100.41
C SER A 144 73.27 -17.24 100.40
N GLN A 145 72.12 -16.62 100.10
CA GLN A 145 70.86 -17.34 99.87
C GLN A 145 70.54 -17.37 98.39
N LYS A 146 70.86 -18.49 97.74
CA LYS A 146 70.37 -18.80 96.40
C LYS A 146 68.85 -18.99 96.47
N PRO A 147 68.04 -18.24 95.71
CA PRO A 147 66.64 -18.60 95.57
C PRO A 147 66.57 -19.96 94.89
N GLU A 148 65.85 -20.89 95.50
CA GLU A 148 65.54 -22.20 94.94
C GLU A 148 64.51 -22.01 93.83
N ILE A 149 64.97 -21.52 92.67
CA ILE A 149 64.10 -21.35 91.52
C ILE A 149 63.74 -22.75 91.03
N ASN A 150 62.47 -23.10 91.18
CA ASN A 150 61.97 -24.42 90.80
C ASN A 150 61.97 -24.59 89.27
N SER A 151 63.14 -24.85 88.71
CA SER A 151 63.36 -25.06 87.27
C SER A 151 62.45 -26.15 86.67
N VAL A 152 62.04 -27.10 87.51
CA VAL A 152 61.11 -28.18 87.16
C VAL A 152 59.70 -27.63 86.89
N GLU A 153 59.19 -26.73 87.74
CA GLU A 153 57.89 -26.07 87.53
C GLU A 153 57.88 -25.21 86.27
N VAL A 154 58.96 -24.47 85.99
CA VAL A 154 59.07 -23.63 84.79
C VAL A 154 59.05 -24.49 83.51
N LEU A 155 59.77 -25.61 83.51
CA LEU A 155 59.76 -26.55 82.40
C LEU A 155 58.39 -27.22 82.23
N GLN A 156 57.70 -27.51 83.32
CA GLN A 156 56.32 -28.03 83.28
C GLN A 156 55.34 -26.99 82.69
N GLN A 157 55.43 -25.72 83.08
CA GLN A 157 54.62 -24.63 82.50
C GLN A 157 54.86 -24.47 80.99
N ILE A 158 56.10 -24.52 80.53
CA ILE A 158 56.43 -24.48 79.09
C ILE A 158 55.87 -25.70 78.36
N LYS A 159 55.98 -26.90 78.94
CA LYS A 159 55.43 -28.14 78.36
C LYS A 159 53.91 -28.09 78.27
N LEU A 160 53.22 -27.56 79.28
CA LEU A 160 51.77 -27.38 79.29
C LEU A 160 51.32 -26.40 78.19
N ALA A 161 51.96 -25.23 78.08
CA ALA A 161 51.65 -24.25 77.05
C ALA A 161 51.87 -24.80 75.62
N LYS A 162 52.95 -25.57 75.41
CA LYS A 162 53.19 -26.26 74.13
C LYS A 162 52.13 -27.31 73.81
N LYS A 163 51.69 -28.10 74.82
CA LYS A 163 50.60 -29.07 74.64
C LYS A 163 49.28 -28.38 74.32
N GLN A 164 48.97 -27.27 74.99
CA GLN A 164 47.78 -26.46 74.71
C GLN A 164 47.80 -25.89 73.28
N GLN A 165 48.91 -25.28 72.85
CA GLN A 165 49.02 -24.79 71.47
C GLN A 165 48.90 -25.90 70.44
N LYS A 166 49.49 -27.07 70.71
CA LYS A 166 49.39 -28.23 69.82
C LYS A 166 47.93 -28.71 69.70
N ALA A 167 47.21 -28.82 70.81
CA ALA A 167 45.80 -29.21 70.82
C ALA A 167 44.92 -28.19 70.08
N ILE A 168 45.15 -26.89 70.25
CA ILE A 168 44.45 -25.83 69.49
C ILE A 168 44.71 -25.98 68.00
N LEU A 169 45.97 -26.19 67.59
CA LEU A 169 46.31 -26.35 66.17
C LEU A 169 45.68 -27.60 65.56
N GLU A 170 45.68 -28.72 66.28
CA GLU A 170 45.02 -29.96 65.86
C GLU A 170 43.49 -29.77 65.74
N GLY A 171 42.87 -29.07 66.69
CA GLY A 171 41.45 -28.70 66.62
C GLY A 171 41.13 -27.84 65.39
N LEU A 172 41.92 -26.81 65.14
CA LEU A 172 41.76 -25.93 63.97
C LEU A 172 41.90 -26.68 62.63
N ILE A 173 42.81 -27.66 62.55
CA ILE A 173 42.95 -28.51 61.36
C ILE A 173 41.69 -29.36 61.14
N LEU A 174 41.10 -29.89 62.22
CA LEU A 174 39.86 -30.67 62.11
C LEU A 174 38.68 -29.80 61.71
N GLU A 175 38.56 -28.60 62.29
CA GLU A 175 37.55 -27.62 61.91
C GLU A 175 37.72 -27.18 60.45
N SER A 176 38.94 -26.91 59.99
CA SER A 176 39.18 -26.55 58.59
C SER A 176 38.78 -27.68 57.65
N LEU A 177 39.09 -28.93 57.98
CA LEU A 177 38.68 -30.10 57.19
C LEU A 177 37.16 -30.35 57.23
N ALA A 178 36.47 -29.95 58.30
CA ALA A 178 35.01 -30.03 58.38
C ALA A 178 34.37 -28.95 57.47
N LEU A 179 34.85 -27.71 57.57
CA LEU A 179 34.41 -26.60 56.73
C LEU A 179 34.70 -26.85 55.25
N GLU A 180 35.86 -27.42 54.90
CA GLU A 180 36.17 -27.82 53.53
C GLU A 180 35.15 -28.84 52.99
N ARG A 181 34.73 -29.80 53.82
CA ARG A 181 33.70 -30.78 53.44
C ARG A 181 32.32 -30.14 53.23
N GLU A 182 31.91 -29.26 54.15
CA GLU A 182 30.66 -28.49 54.00
C GLU A 182 30.70 -27.64 52.73
N LEU A 183 31.81 -26.96 52.45
CA LEU A 183 31.97 -26.13 51.25
C LEU A 183 31.92 -26.96 49.96
N GLU A 184 32.49 -28.17 49.93
CA GLU A 184 32.36 -29.06 48.77
C GLU A 184 30.91 -29.51 48.55
N GLU A 185 30.17 -29.84 49.61
CA GLU A 185 28.73 -30.15 49.50
C GLU A 185 27.94 -28.95 48.95
N TYR A 186 28.25 -27.74 49.40
CA TYR A 186 27.66 -26.52 48.83
C TYR A 186 28.04 -26.30 47.36
N LYS A 187 29.28 -26.61 46.94
CA LYS A 187 29.69 -26.51 45.53
C LYS A 187 28.91 -27.48 44.66
N GLU A 188 28.72 -28.72 45.10
CA GLU A 188 27.92 -29.71 44.37
C GLU A 188 26.47 -29.23 44.22
N ASN A 189 25.88 -28.71 45.30
CA ASN A 189 24.54 -28.12 45.30
C ASN A 189 24.42 -26.87 44.42
N ALA A 190 25.43 -25.99 44.40
CA ALA A 190 25.47 -24.81 43.56
C ALA A 190 25.64 -25.15 42.08
N LEU A 191 26.47 -26.16 41.77
CA LEU A 191 26.64 -26.65 40.40
C LEU A 191 25.35 -27.30 39.87
N ALA A 192 24.62 -28.04 40.72
CA ALA A 192 23.30 -28.58 40.39
C ALA A 192 22.29 -27.45 40.08
N ARG A 193 22.24 -26.39 40.89
CA ARG A 193 21.40 -25.21 40.60
C ARG A 193 21.81 -24.46 39.33
N SER A 194 23.11 -24.36 39.03
CA SER A 194 23.60 -23.76 37.78
C SER A 194 23.23 -24.61 36.54
N PHE A 195 23.05 -25.92 36.72
CA PHE A 195 22.55 -26.82 35.69
C PHE A 195 21.04 -26.63 35.47
N GLU A 196 20.29 -26.33 36.52
CA GLU A 196 18.89 -25.91 36.43
C GLU A 196 18.73 -24.52 35.79
N GLU A 197 19.62 -23.56 36.04
CA GLU A 197 19.65 -22.30 35.29
C GLU A 197 20.11 -22.47 33.83
N LYS A 198 20.96 -23.46 33.53
CA LYS A 198 21.21 -23.91 32.15
C LYS A 198 19.94 -24.49 31.52
N ASN A 199 18.98 -25.00 32.29
CA ASN A 199 17.65 -25.37 31.77
C ASN A 199 16.78 -24.14 31.41
N GLY A 200 17.26 -22.90 31.62
CA GLY A 200 16.75 -21.70 30.94
C GLY A 200 16.90 -21.74 29.40
N LEU A 201 17.59 -22.77 28.88
CA LEU A 201 17.56 -23.27 27.51
C LEU A 201 16.39 -24.24 27.26
N SER A 202 15.25 -24.02 27.92
CA SER A 202 14.08 -24.85 27.73
C SER A 202 13.69 -24.85 26.26
N LEU A 203 13.67 -26.04 25.64
CA LEU A 203 13.04 -26.26 24.33
C LEU A 203 11.53 -25.90 24.37
N GLY A 204 10.98 -25.84 25.59
CA GLY A 204 9.62 -25.42 25.87
C GLY A 204 9.34 -24.02 25.32
N VAL A 205 8.15 -23.88 24.74
CA VAL A 205 7.66 -22.63 24.19
C VAL A 205 7.53 -21.61 25.33
N PRO A 206 8.18 -20.44 25.23
CA PRO A 206 8.10 -19.42 26.26
C PRO A 206 6.66 -18.91 26.44
N PRO A 207 6.25 -18.60 27.68
CA PRO A 207 4.90 -18.15 27.97
C PRO A 207 4.53 -16.88 27.20
N GLU A 208 5.50 -16.02 26.90
CA GLU A 208 5.32 -14.77 26.14
C GLU A 208 4.84 -15.03 24.70
N LEU A 209 5.24 -16.16 24.10
CA LEU A 209 4.80 -16.56 22.76
C LEU A 209 3.39 -17.17 22.80
N LEU A 210 3.08 -17.89 23.89
CA LEU A 210 1.76 -18.49 24.12
C LEU A 210 0.70 -17.43 24.43
N SER A 211 1.07 -16.36 25.14
CA SER A 211 0.19 -15.23 25.45
C SER A 211 0.05 -14.24 24.29
N LEU A 212 0.71 -14.47 23.15
CA LEU A 212 0.65 -13.55 22.01
C LEU A 212 -0.78 -13.48 21.44
N GLU A 213 -1.32 -12.27 21.38
CA GLU A 213 -2.62 -11.97 20.78
C GLU A 213 -2.50 -12.00 19.26
N CYS A 214 -3.03 -13.04 18.63
CA CYS A 214 -3.05 -13.18 17.18
C CYS A 214 -4.44 -13.68 16.75
N PRO A 215 -5.13 -12.98 15.83
CA PRO A 215 -6.47 -13.38 15.39
C PRO A 215 -6.45 -14.67 14.55
N TYR A 216 -5.30 -15.01 13.94
CA TYR A 216 -5.15 -16.21 13.12
C TYR A 216 -4.40 -17.32 13.89
N PRO A 217 -5.08 -18.41 14.29
CA PRO A 217 -4.46 -19.47 15.08
C PRO A 217 -3.36 -20.23 14.31
N ASP A 218 -3.52 -20.40 12.99
CA ASP A 218 -2.54 -21.08 12.15
C ASP A 218 -1.20 -20.33 12.09
N LEU A 219 -1.27 -19.00 12.01
CA LEU A 219 -0.07 -18.14 12.04
C LEU A 219 0.64 -18.25 13.40
N LYS A 220 -0.13 -18.31 14.51
CA LYS A 220 0.43 -18.49 15.84
C LYS A 220 1.12 -19.85 15.99
N ALA A 221 0.54 -20.92 15.44
CA ALA A 221 1.16 -22.24 15.42
C ALA A 221 2.47 -22.24 14.62
N LEU A 222 2.49 -21.63 13.43
CA LEU A 222 3.71 -21.51 12.61
C LEU A 222 4.83 -20.77 13.34
N VAL A 223 4.52 -19.67 14.03
CA VAL A 223 5.50 -18.93 14.83
C VAL A 223 6.04 -19.78 15.99
N ILE A 224 5.20 -20.61 16.62
CA ILE A 224 5.63 -21.55 17.66
C ILE A 224 6.57 -22.62 17.08
N ASP A 225 6.23 -23.18 15.91
CA ASP A 225 7.04 -24.21 15.26
C ASP A 225 8.40 -23.66 14.80
N GLU A 226 8.44 -22.46 14.23
CA GLU A 226 9.69 -21.77 13.87
C GLU A 226 10.58 -21.52 15.09
N TYR A 227 9.99 -21.17 16.23
CA TYR A 227 10.74 -21.04 17.48
C TYR A 227 11.37 -22.37 17.90
N GLN A 228 10.60 -23.46 17.85
CA GLN A 228 11.08 -24.78 18.24
C GLN A 228 12.20 -25.26 17.32
N GLU A 229 12.11 -25.02 16.01
CA GLU A 229 13.19 -25.33 15.06
C GLU A 229 14.47 -24.53 15.36
N LEU A 230 14.32 -23.23 15.63
CA LEU A 230 15.45 -22.38 16.02
C LEU A 230 16.10 -22.91 17.31
N ALA A 231 15.30 -23.20 18.33
CA ALA A 231 15.76 -23.73 19.60
C ALA A 231 16.47 -25.07 19.44
N ARG A 232 15.90 -26.00 18.67
CA ARG A 232 16.51 -27.31 18.34
C ARG A 232 17.87 -27.15 17.69
N GLY A 233 17.98 -26.24 16.71
CA GLY A 233 19.24 -25.97 16.01
C GLY A 233 20.35 -25.45 16.93
N PHE A 234 20.04 -24.54 17.85
CA PHE A 234 21.01 -24.07 18.84
C PHE A 234 21.37 -25.14 19.87
N TRP A 235 20.39 -25.92 20.30
CA TRP A 235 20.58 -26.96 21.30
C TRP A 235 21.47 -28.09 20.77
N ALA A 236 21.27 -28.53 19.53
CA ALA A 236 22.12 -29.53 18.88
C ALA A 236 23.58 -29.08 18.80
N LYS A 237 23.82 -27.82 18.40
CA LYS A 237 25.18 -27.24 18.38
C LYS A 237 25.79 -27.15 19.78
N LEU A 238 25.01 -26.75 20.78
CA LEU A 238 25.48 -26.68 22.16
C LEU A 238 25.86 -28.06 22.69
N GLN A 239 25.06 -29.09 22.39
CA GLN A 239 25.35 -30.48 22.75
C GLN A 239 26.63 -30.98 22.09
N GLU A 240 26.84 -30.69 20.81
CA GLU A 240 28.09 -31.03 20.12
C GLU A 240 29.31 -30.40 20.80
N VAL A 241 29.24 -29.10 21.12
CA VAL A 241 30.32 -28.40 21.84
C VAL A 241 30.53 -28.95 23.25
N ASN A 242 29.46 -29.32 23.96
CA ASN A 242 29.55 -29.96 25.28
C ASN A 242 30.21 -31.33 25.20
N GLN A 243 29.85 -32.16 24.21
CA GLN A 243 30.48 -33.45 23.97
C GLN A 243 31.98 -33.30 23.66
N GLN A 244 32.35 -32.28 22.88
CA GLN A 244 33.77 -31.96 22.63
C GLN A 244 34.51 -31.55 23.91
N LEU A 245 33.90 -30.73 24.77
CA LEU A 245 34.47 -30.35 26.07
C LEU A 245 34.63 -31.55 27.00
N GLU A 246 33.61 -32.41 27.07
CA GLU A 246 33.66 -33.63 27.88
C GLU A 246 34.74 -34.59 27.39
N ALA A 247 34.84 -34.81 26.07
CA ALA A 247 35.87 -35.66 25.48
C ALA A 247 37.28 -35.17 25.84
N LEU A 248 37.52 -33.85 25.79
CA LEU A 248 38.80 -33.27 26.19
C LEU A 248 39.09 -33.40 27.68
N SER A 249 38.06 -33.30 28.54
CA SER A 249 38.20 -33.48 29.98
C SER A 249 38.49 -34.93 30.37
N ARG A 250 37.86 -35.90 29.71
CA ARG A 250 38.05 -37.34 29.96
C ARG A 250 39.42 -37.84 29.50
N ASN A 251 39.97 -37.22 28.46
CA ASN A 251 41.27 -37.58 27.89
C ASN A 251 42.47 -36.95 28.61
N SER A 252 42.27 -36.32 29.78
CA SER A 252 43.37 -35.68 30.51
C SER A 252 43.95 -36.59 31.60
N ASP A 253 45.19 -37.07 31.41
CA ASP A 253 45.97 -37.78 32.44
C ASP A 253 46.52 -36.87 33.55
N TRP A 254 45.94 -35.68 33.70
CA TRP A 254 46.43 -34.62 34.57
C TRP A 254 45.62 -34.58 35.86
N LYS A 255 46.32 -34.58 36.99
CA LYS A 255 45.69 -34.39 38.31
C LYS A 255 45.08 -32.99 38.41
N LYS A 256 44.02 -32.83 39.20
CA LYS A 256 43.36 -31.52 39.42
C LYS A 256 44.33 -30.50 39.98
N GLU A 257 45.23 -30.93 40.87
CA GLU A 257 46.27 -30.09 41.47
C GLU A 257 47.27 -29.63 40.41
N ASP A 258 47.74 -30.52 39.54
CA ASP A 258 48.66 -30.20 38.45
C ASP A 258 48.02 -29.24 37.44
N GLN A 259 46.74 -29.43 37.11
CA GLN A 259 45.97 -28.51 36.26
C GLN A 259 45.82 -27.12 36.89
N TRP A 260 45.56 -27.07 38.20
CA TRP A 260 45.46 -25.81 38.94
C TRP A 260 46.79 -25.06 38.96
N VAL A 261 47.90 -25.76 39.23
CA VAL A 261 49.25 -25.18 39.15
C VAL A 261 49.52 -24.67 37.74
N PHE A 262 49.19 -25.46 36.72
CA PHE A 262 49.37 -25.07 35.32
C PHE A 262 48.64 -23.78 34.98
N GLN A 263 47.35 -23.71 35.29
CA GLN A 263 46.51 -22.55 35.03
C GLN A 263 46.98 -21.32 35.82
N THR A 264 47.30 -21.50 37.10
CA THR A 264 47.76 -20.43 37.98
C THR A 264 49.06 -19.83 37.47
N VAL A 265 50.04 -20.67 37.12
CA VAL A 265 51.32 -20.22 36.59
C VAL A 265 51.12 -19.52 35.25
N ILE A 266 50.34 -20.03 34.29
CA ILE A 266 50.13 -19.32 33.01
C ILE A 266 49.49 -17.94 33.21
N ASN A 267 48.55 -17.81 34.14
CA ASN A 267 47.85 -16.56 34.44
C ASN A 267 48.72 -15.53 35.18
N GLN A 268 49.82 -15.98 35.80
CA GLN A 268 50.82 -15.10 36.41
C GLN A 268 51.72 -14.42 35.37
N TYR A 269 51.83 -14.94 34.15
CA TYR A 269 52.70 -14.34 33.13
C TYR A 269 51.85 -13.53 32.15
N PRO A 270 52.00 -12.18 32.11
CA PRO A 270 51.25 -11.31 31.23
C PRO A 270 51.47 -11.64 29.74
N SER A 271 50.48 -11.36 28.89
CA SER A 271 50.51 -11.65 27.44
C SER A 271 51.53 -10.79 26.67
N ASP A 272 51.81 -9.60 27.15
CA ASP A 272 52.74 -8.60 26.61
C ASP A 272 54.22 -8.90 26.90
N LEU A 273 54.50 -9.88 27.77
CA LEU A 273 55.84 -10.23 28.18
C LEU A 273 56.65 -10.88 27.04
N GLN A 274 57.83 -10.33 26.76
CA GLN A 274 58.77 -10.93 25.81
C GLN A 274 59.22 -12.33 26.26
N ARG A 275 59.17 -13.31 25.36
CA ARG A 275 59.49 -14.73 25.65
C ARG A 275 58.64 -15.34 26.77
N ARG A 276 57.40 -14.85 26.95
CA ARG A 276 56.40 -15.38 27.91
C ARG A 276 56.39 -16.90 27.98
N ARG A 277 56.29 -17.56 26.82
CA ARG A 277 56.26 -19.02 26.69
C ARG A 277 57.47 -19.72 27.26
N THR A 278 58.65 -19.17 27.06
CA THR A 278 59.87 -19.74 27.64
C THR A 278 59.88 -19.61 29.16
N LEU A 279 59.38 -18.48 29.68
CA LEU A 279 59.38 -18.19 31.11
C LEU A 279 58.36 -19.03 31.90
N TYR A 280 57.08 -19.06 31.49
CA TYR A 280 56.14 -19.91 32.22
C TYR A 280 56.45 -21.40 32.07
N LEU A 281 56.97 -21.86 30.92
CA LEU A 281 57.38 -23.27 30.80
C LEU A 281 58.54 -23.59 31.74
N ASP A 282 59.53 -22.70 31.88
CA ASP A 282 60.60 -22.86 32.88
C ASP A 282 60.03 -22.92 34.30
N MET A 283 59.10 -22.04 34.64
CA MET A 283 58.46 -22.01 35.95
C MET A 283 57.60 -23.25 36.22
N LEU A 284 56.85 -23.72 35.22
CA LEU A 284 56.07 -24.95 35.29
C LEU A 284 56.96 -26.17 35.51
N GLN A 285 58.13 -26.24 34.87
CA GLN A 285 59.09 -27.33 35.10
C GLN A 285 59.67 -27.32 36.52
N ARG A 286 59.74 -26.15 37.17
CA ARG A 286 60.18 -26.03 38.57
C ARG A 286 59.08 -26.47 39.55
N TYR A 287 57.83 -26.11 39.28
CA TYR A 287 56.69 -26.48 40.12
C TYR A 287 56.18 -27.91 39.89
N LEU A 288 56.35 -28.45 38.68
CA LEU A 288 55.94 -29.79 38.27
C LEU A 288 57.18 -30.58 37.80
N PRO A 289 58.12 -30.91 38.70
CA PRO A 289 59.35 -31.61 38.33
C PRO A 289 59.09 -33.04 37.81
N HIS A 290 57.93 -33.61 38.14
CA HIS A 290 57.47 -34.93 37.66
C HIS A 290 56.92 -34.92 36.23
N LYS A 291 56.74 -33.74 35.61
CA LYS A 291 56.22 -33.60 34.25
C LYS A 291 57.34 -33.22 33.28
N SER A 292 57.39 -33.92 32.15
CA SER A 292 58.37 -33.59 31.11
C SER A 292 58.00 -32.28 30.39
N ARG A 293 59.00 -31.56 29.84
CA ARG A 293 58.74 -30.38 29.01
C ARG A 293 57.80 -30.68 27.84
N HIS A 294 57.91 -31.89 27.28
CA HIS A 294 57.06 -32.33 26.19
C HIS A 294 55.59 -32.43 26.63
N GLU A 295 55.33 -33.07 27.77
CA GLU A 295 53.98 -33.15 28.36
C GLU A 295 53.38 -31.77 28.64
N LEU A 296 54.17 -30.83 29.18
CA LEU A 296 53.71 -29.44 29.41
C LEU A 296 53.27 -28.77 28.10
N VAL A 297 54.03 -28.96 27.02
CA VAL A 297 53.73 -28.39 25.70
C VAL A 297 52.52 -29.08 25.04
N VAL A 298 52.35 -30.39 25.22
CA VAL A 298 51.16 -31.10 24.75
C VAL A 298 49.93 -30.61 25.50
N HIS A 299 50.02 -30.47 26.82
CA HIS A 299 48.92 -29.96 27.64
C HIS A 299 48.59 -28.50 27.33
N GLU A 300 49.59 -27.65 27.06
CA GLU A 300 49.37 -26.27 26.59
C GLU A 300 48.49 -26.22 25.33
N LYS A 301 48.75 -27.11 24.35
CA LYS A 301 47.93 -27.20 23.13
C LYS A 301 46.51 -27.67 23.44
N ALA A 302 46.38 -28.72 24.26
CA ALA A 302 45.07 -29.23 24.67
C ALA A 302 44.27 -28.19 25.46
N TRP A 303 44.92 -27.44 26.34
CA TRP A 303 44.35 -26.35 27.11
C TRP A 303 43.90 -25.19 26.22
N GLY A 304 44.71 -24.81 25.22
CA GLY A 304 44.32 -23.82 24.22
C GLY A 304 43.08 -24.26 23.42
N HIS A 305 43.02 -25.53 23.03
CA HIS A 305 41.86 -26.10 22.35
C HIS A 305 40.61 -26.12 23.24
N TYR A 306 40.75 -26.55 24.50
CA TYR A 306 39.69 -26.50 25.50
C TYR A 306 39.17 -25.07 25.72
N HIS A 307 40.06 -24.09 25.85
CA HIS A 307 39.67 -22.68 25.96
C HIS A 307 38.94 -22.15 24.73
N SER A 308 39.38 -22.55 23.53
CA SER A 308 38.71 -22.19 22.28
C SER A 308 37.27 -22.74 22.25
N ILE A 309 37.08 -24.01 22.55
CA ILE A 309 35.75 -24.65 22.56
C ILE A 309 34.89 -24.05 23.68
N ARG A 310 35.45 -23.78 24.86
CA ARG A 310 34.74 -23.09 25.94
C ARG A 310 34.31 -21.68 25.55
N ASN A 311 35.12 -20.96 24.76
CA ASN A 311 34.74 -19.66 24.20
C ASN A 311 33.65 -19.81 23.14
N GLN A 312 33.72 -20.83 22.27
CA GLN A 312 32.64 -21.14 21.33
C GLN A 312 31.33 -21.43 22.06
N HIS A 313 31.36 -22.20 23.15
CA HIS A 313 30.19 -22.44 24.00
C HIS A 313 29.59 -21.13 24.54
N ARG A 314 30.43 -20.22 25.06
CA ARG A 314 29.98 -18.90 25.54
C ARG A 314 29.36 -18.06 24.44
N VAL A 315 29.99 -18.02 23.26
CA VAL A 315 29.48 -17.29 22.09
C VAL A 315 28.15 -17.88 21.62
N LEU A 316 28.01 -19.21 21.59
CA LEU A 316 26.74 -19.86 21.24
C LEU A 316 25.61 -19.48 22.20
N LEU A 317 25.86 -19.44 23.51
CA LEU A 317 24.86 -19.00 24.49
C LEU A 317 24.46 -17.53 24.30
N LEU A 318 25.44 -16.65 24.04
CA LEU A 318 25.17 -15.24 23.76
C LEU A 318 24.35 -15.08 22.46
N ASN A 319 24.72 -15.80 21.42
CA ASN A 319 24.01 -15.81 20.15
C ASN A 319 22.59 -16.35 20.30
N TRP A 320 22.39 -17.40 21.10
CA TRP A 320 21.06 -17.89 21.44
C TRP A 320 20.22 -16.82 22.15
N ALA A 321 20.77 -16.15 23.16
CA ALA A 321 20.07 -15.11 23.88
C ALA A 321 19.66 -13.94 22.96
N GLN A 322 20.54 -13.56 22.02
CA GLN A 322 20.26 -12.53 21.02
C GLN A 322 19.22 -12.99 20.00
N ALA A 323 19.37 -14.20 19.44
CA ALA A 323 18.45 -14.77 18.46
C ALA A 323 17.05 -14.95 19.05
N ARG A 324 16.94 -15.43 20.30
CA ARG A 324 15.68 -15.55 21.03
C ARG A 324 15.00 -14.18 21.19
N LYS A 325 15.74 -13.15 21.62
CA LYS A 325 15.20 -11.78 21.72
C LYS A 325 14.72 -11.24 20.38
N ALA A 326 15.53 -11.38 19.32
CA ALA A 326 15.17 -10.93 17.97
C ALA A 326 13.95 -11.68 17.43
N PHE A 327 13.87 -12.98 17.68
CA PHE A 327 12.73 -13.81 17.30
C PHE A 327 11.45 -13.31 17.95
N PHE A 328 11.45 -13.06 19.27
CA PHE A 328 10.26 -12.53 19.95
C PHE A 328 9.81 -11.18 19.40
N LEU A 329 10.74 -10.26 19.14
CA LEU A 329 10.42 -8.96 18.55
C LEU A 329 9.77 -9.13 17.18
N ARG A 330 10.29 -10.06 16.36
CA ARG A 330 9.72 -10.37 15.05
C ARG A 330 8.35 -11.03 15.16
N ALA A 331 8.20 -12.02 16.05
CA ALA A 331 6.93 -12.70 16.30
C ALA A 331 5.84 -11.71 16.76
N ALA A 332 6.19 -10.81 17.68
CA ALA A 332 5.29 -9.77 18.14
C ALA A 332 4.90 -8.79 17.01
N ALA A 333 5.86 -8.37 16.18
CA ALA A 333 5.58 -7.54 15.02
C ALA A 333 4.63 -8.23 14.02
N THR A 334 4.90 -9.49 13.66
CA THR A 334 4.05 -10.28 12.75
C THR A 334 2.63 -10.45 13.31
N ALA A 335 2.49 -10.70 14.62
CA ALA A 335 1.17 -10.82 15.24
C ALA A 335 0.42 -9.47 15.29
N ALA A 336 1.14 -8.37 15.54
CA ALA A 336 0.55 -7.03 15.49
C ALA A 336 0.11 -6.64 14.08
N GLU A 337 0.90 -6.96 13.05
CA GLU A 337 0.53 -6.78 11.64
C GLU A 337 -0.71 -7.60 11.28
N ALA A 338 -0.76 -8.86 11.72
CA ALA A 338 -1.91 -9.73 11.53
C ALA A 338 -3.17 -9.22 12.24
N ALA A 339 -3.03 -8.71 13.47
CA ALA A 339 -4.12 -8.08 14.22
C ALA A 339 -4.65 -6.83 13.49
N ALA A 340 -3.76 -5.95 13.04
CA ALA A 340 -4.14 -4.75 12.29
C ALA A 340 -4.83 -5.09 10.95
N ALA A 341 -4.35 -6.12 10.25
CA ALA A 341 -4.99 -6.59 9.02
C ALA A 341 -6.41 -7.13 9.29
N HIS A 342 -6.57 -7.92 10.36
CA HIS A 342 -7.87 -8.43 10.77
C HIS A 342 -8.85 -7.30 11.15
N GLU A 343 -8.40 -6.33 11.94
CA GLU A 343 -9.23 -5.15 12.30
C GLU A 343 -9.66 -4.37 11.05
N ALA A 344 -8.76 -4.17 10.08
CA ALA A 344 -9.09 -3.52 8.82
C ALA A 344 -10.12 -4.33 8.00
N GLU A 345 -10.00 -5.66 7.96
CA GLU A 345 -10.97 -6.54 7.33
C GLU A 345 -12.36 -6.44 7.99
N VAL A 346 -12.41 -6.40 9.32
CA VAL A 346 -13.65 -6.22 10.09
C VAL A 346 -14.29 -4.87 9.78
N VAL A 347 -13.53 -3.77 9.79
CA VAL A 347 -14.04 -2.44 9.44
C VAL A 347 -14.56 -2.38 7.99
N LEU A 348 -13.86 -3.04 7.06
CA LEU A 348 -14.31 -3.15 5.67
C LEU A 348 -15.60 -3.97 5.57
N ALA A 349 -15.73 -5.08 6.28
CA ALA A 349 -16.95 -5.88 6.33
C ALA A 349 -18.14 -5.06 6.87
N ASP A 350 -17.95 -4.34 7.96
CA ASP A 350 -18.96 -3.44 8.54
C ASP A 350 -19.37 -2.34 7.56
N SER A 351 -18.40 -1.76 6.85
CA SER A 351 -18.67 -0.72 5.85
C SER A 351 -19.51 -1.26 4.69
N ARG A 352 -19.22 -2.49 4.22
CA ARG A 352 -19.99 -3.17 3.17
C ARG A 352 -21.41 -3.45 3.65
N GLN A 353 -21.57 -3.90 4.90
CA GLN A 353 -22.88 -4.14 5.48
C GLN A 353 -23.71 -2.84 5.55
N LYS A 354 -23.12 -1.73 6.03
CA LYS A 354 -23.78 -0.41 6.04
C LYS A 354 -24.16 0.07 4.64
N GLN A 355 -23.30 -0.15 3.65
CA GLN A 355 -23.62 0.18 2.25
C GLN A 355 -24.80 -0.62 1.73
N LEU A 356 -24.89 -1.92 2.05
CA LEU A 356 -26.02 -2.76 1.68
C LEU A 356 -27.32 -2.26 2.33
N GLU A 357 -27.28 -1.88 3.60
CA GLU A 357 -28.43 -1.29 4.32
C GLU A 357 -28.90 0.03 3.68
N ILE A 358 -27.96 0.93 3.32
CA ILE A 358 -28.28 2.18 2.62
C ILE A 358 -28.91 1.89 1.26
N CYS A 359 -28.32 0.98 0.47
CA CYS A 359 -28.85 0.58 -0.83
C CYS A 359 -30.26 -0.01 -0.71
N ALA A 360 -30.52 -0.84 0.31
CA ALA A 360 -31.84 -1.38 0.59
C ALA A 360 -32.85 -0.26 0.93
N GLY A 361 -32.46 0.69 1.80
CA GLY A 361 -33.26 1.85 2.16
C GLY A 361 -33.58 2.76 0.96
N LEU A 362 -32.59 3.03 0.09
CA LEU A 362 -32.79 3.81 -1.13
C LEU A 362 -33.70 3.09 -2.13
N LYS A 363 -33.53 1.77 -2.31
CA LYS A 363 -34.41 0.97 -3.17
C LYS A 363 -35.86 1.04 -2.70
N ALA A 364 -36.10 0.95 -1.39
CA ALA A 364 -37.44 1.10 -0.82
C ALA A 364 -38.04 2.49 -1.10
N LYS A 365 -37.26 3.57 -0.91
CA LYS A 365 -37.69 4.94 -1.24
C LYS A 365 -38.00 5.13 -2.73
N VAL A 366 -37.18 4.57 -3.62
CA VAL A 366 -37.43 4.63 -5.08
C VAL A 366 -38.70 3.90 -5.45
N LEU A 367 -38.99 2.74 -4.84
CA LEU A 367 -40.25 2.03 -5.04
C LEU A 367 -41.45 2.85 -4.54
N GLN A 368 -41.35 3.47 -3.37
CA GLN A 368 -42.38 4.38 -2.85
C GLN A 368 -42.63 5.57 -3.79
N TRP A 369 -41.55 6.20 -4.28
CA TRP A 369 -41.65 7.33 -5.21
C TRP A 369 -42.26 6.92 -6.56
N LYS A 370 -41.89 5.76 -7.10
CA LYS A 370 -42.53 5.21 -8.31
C LYS A 370 -44.02 4.99 -8.13
N ALA A 371 -44.43 4.41 -7.00
CA ALA A 371 -45.84 4.24 -6.67
C ALA A 371 -46.57 5.60 -6.57
N GLN A 372 -45.96 6.60 -5.93
CA GLN A 372 -46.51 7.96 -5.86
C GLN A 372 -46.64 8.62 -7.23
N GLN A 373 -45.64 8.44 -8.12
CA GLN A 373 -45.68 8.92 -9.50
C GLN A 373 -46.77 8.24 -10.33
N GLU A 374 -46.92 6.92 -10.20
CA GLU A 374 -48.01 6.18 -10.85
C GLU A 374 -49.39 6.67 -10.38
N GLU A 375 -49.57 6.90 -9.08
CA GLU A 375 -50.81 7.47 -8.55
C GLU A 375 -51.06 8.91 -9.04
N ALA A 376 -50.02 9.75 -9.07
CA ALA A 376 -50.13 11.10 -9.63
C ALA A 376 -50.52 11.09 -11.11
N ALA A 377 -49.90 10.22 -11.92
CA ALA A 377 -50.23 10.06 -13.34
C ALA A 377 -51.68 9.58 -13.55
N LYS A 378 -52.17 8.66 -12.71
CA LYS A 378 -53.59 8.24 -12.74
C LYS A 378 -54.53 9.41 -12.46
N LEU A 379 -54.22 10.24 -11.47
CA LEU A 379 -55.01 11.42 -11.13
C LEU A 379 -54.99 12.47 -12.25
N GLU A 380 -53.84 12.74 -12.84
CA GLU A 380 -53.72 13.66 -13.99
C GLU A 380 -54.52 13.16 -15.20
N ALA A 381 -54.43 11.86 -15.52
CA ALA A 381 -55.22 11.25 -16.58
C ALA A 381 -56.73 11.38 -16.32
N ALA A 382 -57.17 11.19 -15.07
CA ALA A 382 -58.57 11.36 -14.69
C ALA A 382 -59.04 12.83 -14.81
N VAL A 383 -58.19 13.80 -14.44
CA VAL A 383 -58.49 15.23 -14.64
C VAL A 383 -58.55 15.58 -16.13
N ALA A 384 -57.63 15.07 -16.94
CA ALA A 384 -57.63 15.29 -18.38
C ALA A 384 -58.87 14.68 -19.05
N ALA A 385 -59.30 13.48 -18.66
CA ALA A 385 -60.54 12.87 -19.13
C ALA A 385 -61.76 13.75 -18.81
N ARG A 386 -61.88 14.23 -17.57
CA ARG A 386 -62.97 15.15 -17.18
C ARG A 386 -62.95 16.48 -17.94
N ARG A 387 -61.76 16.99 -18.31
CA ARG A 387 -61.65 18.20 -19.14
C ARG A 387 -62.13 17.94 -20.57
N LYS A 388 -61.72 16.82 -21.16
CA LYS A 388 -62.17 16.39 -22.49
C LYS A 388 -63.68 16.19 -22.55
N GLU A 389 -64.28 15.52 -21.58
CA GLU A 389 -65.74 15.35 -21.51
C GLU A 389 -66.48 16.69 -21.53
N LYS A 390 -66.00 17.68 -20.77
CA LYS A 390 -66.57 19.04 -20.77
C LYS A 390 -66.39 19.76 -22.10
N GLU A 391 -65.27 19.56 -22.79
CA GLU A 391 -65.03 20.12 -24.12
C GLU A 391 -65.96 19.47 -25.15
N ASP A 392 -66.09 18.14 -25.13
CA ASP A 392 -67.00 17.38 -26.00
C ASP A 392 -68.47 17.78 -25.78
N GLU A 393 -68.90 17.99 -24.52
CA GLU A 393 -70.24 18.50 -24.19
C GLU A 393 -70.47 19.91 -24.76
N ARG A 394 -69.48 20.80 -24.66
CA ARG A 394 -69.56 22.15 -25.26
C ARG A 394 -69.66 22.07 -26.77
N GLU A 395 -68.87 21.22 -27.41
CA GLU A 395 -68.95 21.00 -28.85
C GLU A 395 -70.32 20.48 -29.28
N ARG A 396 -70.90 19.53 -28.53
CA ARG A 396 -72.25 19.02 -28.80
C ARG A 396 -73.29 20.14 -28.75
N LEU A 397 -73.26 20.97 -27.69
CA LEU A 397 -74.16 22.11 -27.55
C LEU A 397 -73.98 23.13 -28.69
N GLN A 398 -72.75 23.39 -29.14
CA GLN A 398 -72.47 24.26 -30.28
C GLN A 398 -73.05 23.70 -31.59
N ARG A 399 -72.87 22.40 -31.85
CA ARG A 399 -73.43 21.72 -33.03
C ARG A 399 -74.95 21.78 -33.04
N GLU A 400 -75.59 21.58 -31.89
CA GLU A 400 -77.05 21.73 -31.76
C GLU A 400 -77.51 23.15 -32.09
N GLN A 401 -76.85 24.18 -31.54
CA GLN A 401 -77.17 25.58 -31.85
C GLN A 401 -76.96 25.92 -33.34
N GLU A 402 -75.92 25.39 -33.98
CA GLU A 402 -75.70 25.56 -35.42
C GLU A 402 -76.83 24.94 -36.26
N THR A 403 -77.33 23.75 -35.89
CA THR A 403 -78.44 23.12 -36.62
C THR A 403 -79.72 23.95 -36.55
N ILE A 404 -80.01 24.56 -35.40
CA ILE A 404 -81.17 25.45 -35.22
C ILE A 404 -81.02 26.69 -36.12
N ARG A 405 -79.83 27.31 -36.16
CA ARG A 405 -79.58 28.46 -37.06
C ARG A 405 -79.78 28.09 -38.54
N ARG A 406 -79.23 26.96 -38.98
CA ARG A 406 -79.39 26.49 -40.37
C ARG A 406 -80.85 26.22 -40.74
N ALA A 407 -81.66 25.72 -39.80
CA ALA A 407 -83.09 25.53 -40.02
C ALA A 407 -83.84 26.86 -40.18
N GLN A 408 -83.55 27.86 -39.33
CA GLN A 408 -84.13 29.20 -39.42
C GLN A 408 -83.78 29.90 -40.75
N ASP A 409 -82.54 29.78 -41.21
CA ASP A 409 -82.13 30.39 -42.49
C ASP A 409 -82.77 29.67 -43.70
N LYS A 410 -82.98 28.36 -43.62
CA LYS A 410 -83.74 27.60 -44.63
C LYS A 410 -85.20 28.06 -44.73
N GLU A 411 -85.83 28.44 -43.63
CA GLU A 411 -87.19 29.00 -43.63
C GLU A 411 -87.24 30.41 -44.24
N LYS A 412 -86.26 31.28 -43.93
CA LYS A 412 -86.15 32.61 -44.56
C LYS A 412 -86.00 32.51 -46.07
N LEU A 413 -85.20 31.56 -46.56
CA LEU A 413 -85.04 31.29 -47.99
C LEU A 413 -86.35 30.89 -48.66
N LYS A 414 -87.17 30.04 -48.03
CA LYS A 414 -88.49 29.66 -48.58
C LYS A 414 -89.43 30.85 -48.72
N ARG A 415 -89.45 31.76 -47.73
CA ARG A 415 -90.28 32.98 -47.78
C ARG A 415 -89.84 33.91 -48.91
N TYR A 416 -88.53 34.07 -49.09
CA TYR A 416 -87.98 34.89 -50.18
C TYR A 416 -88.35 34.36 -51.57
N TRP A 417 -88.28 33.04 -51.79
CA TRP A 417 -88.64 32.44 -53.08
C TRP A 417 -90.14 32.61 -53.43
N ALA A 418 -91.04 32.46 -52.45
CA ALA A 418 -92.47 32.66 -52.65
C ALA A 418 -92.82 34.11 -53.03
N GLU A 419 -92.14 35.10 -52.43
CA GLU A 419 -92.33 36.52 -52.76
C GLU A 419 -91.85 36.86 -54.19
N LYS A 420 -90.83 36.15 -54.67
CA LYS A 420 -90.32 36.29 -56.05
C LYS A 420 -91.30 35.73 -57.09
N GLU A 421 -92.01 34.67 -56.76
CA GLU A 421 -92.99 34.00 -57.62
C GLU A 421 -94.27 34.85 -57.79
N LEU A 422 -94.71 35.54 -56.72
CA LEU A 422 -95.80 36.52 -56.77
C LEU A 422 -95.49 37.72 -57.70
N LYS A 423 -94.26 38.26 -57.61
CA LYS A 423 -93.84 39.39 -58.48
C LYS A 423 -93.83 39.00 -59.96
N TRP A 424 -93.49 37.75 -60.28
CA TRP A 424 -93.54 37.23 -61.65
C TRP A 424 -94.98 37.21 -62.19
N GLN A 425 -95.93 36.72 -61.39
CA GLN A 425 -97.35 36.68 -61.77
C GLN A 425 -97.93 38.08 -62.01
N GLU A 426 -97.58 39.06 -61.17
CA GLU A 426 -97.98 40.45 -61.39
C GLU A 426 -97.40 41.07 -62.66
N GLN A 427 -96.19 40.65 -63.08
CA GLN A 427 -95.58 41.09 -64.33
C GLN A 427 -96.32 40.50 -65.54
N GLU A 428 -96.65 39.21 -65.51
CA GLU A 428 -97.42 38.55 -66.58
C GLU A 428 -98.81 39.17 -66.80
N GLU A 429 -99.50 39.57 -65.72
CA GLU A 429 -100.81 40.25 -65.84
C GLU A 429 -100.71 41.63 -66.49
N ARG A 430 -99.65 42.40 -66.23
CA ARG A 430 -99.40 43.71 -66.86
C ARG A 430 -99.12 43.57 -68.36
N ASP A 431 -98.37 42.55 -68.75
CA ASP A 431 -98.05 42.27 -70.15
C ASP A 431 -99.30 41.85 -70.95
N LEU A 432 -100.21 41.08 -70.33
CA LEU A 432 -101.49 40.70 -70.93
C LEU A 432 -102.42 41.91 -71.16
N GLN A 433 -102.48 42.84 -70.20
CA GLN A 433 -103.27 44.08 -70.33
C GLN A 433 -102.76 44.97 -71.47
N HIS A 434 -101.44 45.09 -71.63
CA HIS A 434 -100.85 45.89 -72.71
C HIS A 434 -101.10 45.28 -74.11
N LEU A 435 -101.18 43.95 -74.19
CA LEU A 435 -101.54 43.20 -75.40
C LEU A 435 -103.00 43.46 -75.83
N GLU A 436 -103.93 43.61 -74.88
CA GLU A 436 -105.33 43.94 -75.18
C GLU A 436 -105.51 45.37 -75.70
N GLU A 437 -104.74 46.33 -75.19
CA GLU A 437 -104.74 47.71 -75.67
C GLU A 437 -104.24 47.81 -77.12
N LEU A 438 -103.16 47.10 -77.46
CA LEU A 438 -102.65 47.02 -78.83
C LEU A 438 -103.66 46.40 -79.80
N ARG A 439 -104.44 45.40 -79.36
CA ARG A 439 -105.51 44.80 -80.17
C ARG A 439 -106.66 45.78 -80.46
N LYS A 440 -107.00 46.66 -79.51
CA LYS A 440 -108.01 47.73 -79.72
C LYS A 440 -107.54 48.74 -80.76
N LEU A 441 -106.30 49.21 -80.67
CA LEU A 441 -105.71 50.12 -81.67
C LEU A 441 -105.67 49.52 -83.08
N MET A 442 -105.33 48.23 -83.20
CA MET A 442 -105.36 47.51 -84.48
C MET A 442 -106.78 47.41 -85.08
N ALA A 443 -107.81 47.25 -84.24
CA ALA A 443 -109.20 47.18 -84.70
C ALA A 443 -109.73 48.54 -85.19
N GLU A 444 -109.33 49.63 -84.53
CA GLU A 444 -109.66 51.00 -84.95
C GLU A 444 -109.00 51.39 -86.27
N GLN A 445 -107.74 50.99 -86.49
CA GLN A 445 -107.04 51.19 -87.76
C GLN A 445 -107.75 50.43 -88.91
N ALA A 446 -108.20 49.20 -88.64
CA ALA A 446 -108.90 48.37 -89.62
C ALA A 446 -110.30 48.92 -90.02
N ALA A 447 -110.99 49.64 -89.12
CA ALA A 447 -112.24 50.32 -89.43
C ALA A 447 -112.01 51.52 -90.37
N LYS A 448 -110.99 52.35 -90.08
CA LYS A 448 -110.64 53.53 -90.90
C LYS A 448 -110.18 53.15 -92.31
N ASP A 449 -109.46 52.04 -92.47
CA ASP A 449 -109.05 51.55 -93.80
C ASP A 449 -110.22 50.98 -94.63
N ARG A 450 -111.24 50.39 -93.99
CA ARG A 450 -112.47 49.95 -94.69
C ARG A 450 -113.24 51.14 -95.30
N GLU A 451 -113.35 52.24 -94.57
CA GLU A 451 -113.99 53.48 -95.04
C GLU A 451 -113.21 54.12 -96.20
N ARG A 452 -111.87 54.13 -96.11
CA ARG A 452 -110.98 54.66 -97.17
C ARG A 452 -111.11 53.90 -98.49
N VAL A 453 -111.28 52.58 -98.44
CA VAL A 453 -111.45 51.73 -99.63
C VAL A 453 -112.83 51.92 -100.26
N GLN A 454 -113.90 52.07 -99.46
CA GLN A 454 -115.24 52.34 -99.99
C GLN A 454 -115.33 53.72 -100.66
N PHE A 455 -114.69 54.75 -100.10
CA PHE A 455 -114.62 56.08 -100.70
C PHE A 455 -113.90 56.07 -102.07
N ARG A 456 -112.77 55.36 -102.19
CA ARG A 456 -112.05 55.22 -103.47
C ARG A 456 -112.83 54.42 -104.52
N ARG A 457 -113.64 53.44 -104.09
CA ARG A 457 -114.51 52.64 -104.97
C ARG A 457 -115.66 53.49 -105.55
N ALA A 458 -116.24 54.38 -104.75
CA ALA A 458 -117.28 55.32 -105.20
C ALA A 458 -116.74 56.38 -106.18
N LEU A 459 -115.53 56.90 -105.92
CA LEU A 459 -114.88 57.90 -106.80
C LEU A 459 -114.55 57.34 -108.21
N LEU A 460 -114.17 56.07 -108.29
CA LEU A 460 -113.93 55.39 -109.57
C LEU A 460 -115.22 55.18 -110.39
N GLN A 461 -116.34 54.88 -109.72
CA GLN A 461 -117.64 54.73 -110.38
C GLN A 461 -118.17 56.06 -110.96
N GLN A 462 -117.95 57.19 -110.29
CA GLN A 462 -118.30 58.52 -110.84
C GLN A 462 -117.46 58.88 -112.07
N ARG A 463 -116.16 58.56 -112.10
CA ARG A 463 -115.29 58.83 -113.27
C ARG A 463 -115.67 57.99 -114.50
N LEU A 464 -116.16 56.76 -114.30
CA LEU A 464 -116.63 55.89 -115.39
C LEU A 464 -117.95 56.38 -116.00
N ARG A 465 -118.88 56.91 -115.17
CA ARG A 465 -120.13 57.52 -115.65
C ARG A 465 -119.89 58.82 -116.44
N GLY A 466 -119.00 59.69 -115.97
CA GLY A 466 -118.63 60.91 -116.71
C GLY A 466 -117.95 60.64 -118.08
N ARG A 467 -117.17 59.55 -118.20
CA ARG A 467 -116.54 59.17 -119.48
C ARG A 467 -117.55 58.60 -120.49
N THR A 468 -118.57 57.87 -120.03
CA THR A 468 -119.60 57.29 -120.89
C THR A 468 -120.57 58.34 -121.42
N GLU A 469 -120.93 59.34 -120.61
CA GLU A 469 -121.78 60.47 -121.03
C GLU A 469 -121.10 61.41 -122.04
N LEU A 470 -119.80 61.68 -121.89
CA LEU A 470 -119.05 62.49 -122.85
C LEU A 470 -118.84 61.78 -124.20
N ALA A 471 -118.61 60.48 -124.20
CA ALA A 471 -118.50 59.70 -125.44
C ALA A 471 -119.80 59.73 -126.26
N LEU A 472 -120.97 59.72 -125.58
CA LEU A 472 -122.28 59.87 -126.24
C LEU A 472 -122.48 61.27 -126.86
N LEU A 473 -121.97 62.33 -126.21
CA LEU A 473 -122.02 63.70 -126.76
C LEU A 473 -121.11 63.86 -127.99
N GLN A 474 -119.92 63.23 -127.97
CA GLN A 474 -118.99 63.26 -129.09
C GLN A 474 -119.50 62.47 -130.30
N ALA A 475 -120.15 61.32 -130.08
CA ALA A 475 -120.78 60.53 -131.15
C ALA A 475 -121.90 61.31 -131.86
N ARG A 476 -122.76 62.02 -131.11
CA ARG A 476 -123.81 62.89 -131.69
C ARG A 476 -123.25 64.05 -132.51
N GLN A 477 -122.13 64.63 -132.07
CA GLN A 477 -121.44 65.69 -132.82
C GLN A 477 -120.76 65.16 -134.10
N GLN A 478 -120.29 63.92 -134.09
CA GLN A 478 -119.72 63.26 -135.27
C GLN A 478 -120.79 62.91 -136.32
N GLU A 479 -121.98 62.43 -135.92
CA GLU A 479 -123.09 62.24 -136.87
C GLU A 479 -123.51 63.55 -137.55
N GLN A 480 -123.47 64.69 -136.85
CA GLN A 480 -123.75 65.99 -137.44
C GLN A 480 -122.62 66.49 -138.37
N LYS A 481 -121.37 66.10 -138.11
CA LYS A 481 -120.24 66.35 -139.00
C LYS A 481 -120.31 65.50 -140.26
N GLU A 482 -120.72 64.24 -140.15
CA GLU A 482 -120.85 63.31 -141.30
C GLU A 482 -121.96 63.76 -142.25
N ARG A 483 -123.13 64.19 -141.74
CA ARG A 483 -124.21 64.72 -142.58
C ARG A 483 -123.86 66.02 -143.32
N ARG A 484 -122.91 66.82 -142.79
CA ARG A 484 -122.39 68.02 -143.47
C ARG A 484 -121.29 67.69 -144.47
N LEU A 485 -120.47 66.68 -144.20
CA LEU A 485 -119.41 66.21 -145.09
C LEU A 485 -119.97 65.42 -146.28
N GLU A 486 -121.06 64.67 -146.12
CA GLU A 486 -121.76 63.99 -147.23
C GLU A 486 -122.43 64.97 -148.21
N ALA A 487 -122.86 66.15 -147.74
CA ALA A 487 -123.44 67.19 -148.58
C ALA A 487 -122.40 67.98 -149.41
N LEU A 488 -121.17 68.14 -148.90
CA LEU A 488 -120.08 68.83 -149.62
C LEU A 488 -119.18 67.88 -150.43
N GLY A 489 -119.14 66.59 -150.08
CA GLY A 489 -118.52 65.55 -150.88
C GLY A 489 -119.12 65.39 -152.29
N GLN A 490 -120.32 65.94 -152.53
CA GLN A 490 -120.93 66.04 -153.85
C GLN A 490 -120.48 67.27 -154.67
N GLN A 491 -119.74 68.22 -154.08
CA GLN A 491 -119.35 69.48 -154.75
C GLN A 491 -117.87 69.60 -155.14
N VAL A 492 -116.94 68.83 -154.56
CA VAL A 492 -115.51 68.99 -154.89
C VAL A 492 -114.76 67.66 -154.78
N ALA A 493 -114.56 66.99 -155.92
CA ALA A 493 -113.59 65.92 -156.06
C ALA A 493 -112.25 66.51 -156.53
N ILE A 494 -111.12 66.08 -155.95
CA ILE A 494 -109.80 65.90 -156.61
C ILE A 494 -108.91 65.02 -155.72
N VAL A 495 -108.08 64.21 -156.39
CA VAL A 495 -107.33 63.01 -155.97
C VAL A 495 -105.88 63.33 -155.57
N ALA A 496 -105.31 62.61 -154.59
CA ALA A 496 -103.89 62.22 -154.54
C ALA A 496 -103.59 61.14 -153.47
N LYS A 497 -102.58 60.29 -153.74
CA LYS A 497 -102.23 59.04 -153.03
C LYS A 497 -101.01 59.15 -152.09
N LEU A 498 -100.94 58.17 -151.17
CA LEU A 498 -99.98 57.91 -150.07
C LEU A 498 -98.70 57.16 -150.50
N ASP A 499 -97.65 57.24 -149.68
CA ASP A 499 -96.39 56.48 -149.78
C ASP A 499 -95.98 55.81 -148.44
N PRO A 500 -95.66 54.49 -148.35
CA PRO A 500 -95.64 53.71 -147.11
C PRO A 500 -94.29 53.00 -146.80
N ALA A 501 -93.25 53.72 -146.35
CA ALA A 501 -92.01 53.09 -145.85
C ALA A 501 -91.52 53.58 -144.46
N ARG A 502 -92.33 54.39 -143.75
CA ARG A 502 -92.05 54.82 -142.36
C ARG A 502 -92.25 53.70 -141.30
N ALA A 503 -92.47 52.47 -141.73
CA ALA A 503 -92.97 51.40 -140.87
C ALA A 503 -91.89 50.56 -140.14
N VAL A 504 -90.57 50.79 -140.32
CA VAL A 504 -89.57 49.76 -139.95
C VAL A 504 -88.27 50.26 -139.28
N ALA A 505 -88.29 51.14 -138.26
CA ALA A 505 -87.07 51.43 -137.48
C ALA A 505 -87.27 51.56 -135.96
N ASP A 506 -86.34 50.98 -135.19
CA ASP A 506 -86.39 50.79 -133.72
C ASP A 506 -86.20 52.07 -132.89
N THR A 507 -86.80 52.13 -131.69
CA THR A 507 -86.79 53.31 -130.79
C THR A 507 -86.15 53.07 -129.41
N VAL A 508 -85.70 54.16 -128.79
CA VAL A 508 -84.76 54.24 -127.66
C VAL A 508 -85.29 53.69 -126.31
N ALA A 509 -86.57 53.36 -126.18
CA ALA A 509 -87.16 52.90 -124.91
C ALA A 509 -86.65 51.52 -124.40
N SER A 510 -86.06 50.68 -125.25
CA SER A 510 -85.68 49.32 -124.86
C SER A 510 -84.31 49.21 -124.14
N LYS A 511 -83.41 50.19 -124.27
CA LYS A 511 -82.03 50.15 -123.71
C LYS A 511 -81.90 50.52 -122.22
N ALA A 512 -82.96 51.01 -121.57
CA ALA A 512 -82.93 51.43 -120.16
C ALA A 512 -82.96 50.27 -119.12
N ARG A 513 -83.08 49.01 -119.55
CA ARG A 513 -83.23 47.84 -118.65
C ARG A 513 -81.91 47.22 -118.14
N MET A 514 -80.74 47.69 -118.57
CA MET A 514 -79.43 47.05 -118.26
C MET A 514 -78.64 47.78 -117.14
N GLY A 515 -79.33 48.34 -116.13
CA GLY A 515 -78.82 49.31 -115.14
C GLY A 515 -77.44 49.04 -114.51
N ILE A 516 -76.47 49.88 -114.89
CA ILE A 516 -75.11 50.03 -114.35
C ILE A 516 -75.02 51.43 -113.75
N GLY A 517 -74.51 51.55 -112.51
CA GLY A 517 -73.93 52.79 -111.98
C GLY A 517 -74.75 53.53 -110.92
N THR A 518 -74.53 53.19 -109.65
CA THR A 518 -74.31 54.16 -108.56
C THR A 518 -73.86 53.39 -107.31
N ASN A 519 -72.60 53.63 -106.94
CA ASN A 519 -71.91 53.15 -105.74
C ASN A 519 -72.27 54.08 -104.56
N GLU A 520 -72.49 53.53 -103.36
CA GLU A 520 -72.14 54.16 -102.05
C GLU A 520 -72.42 53.17 -100.90
N GLU A 521 -71.57 53.20 -99.87
CA GLU A 521 -71.04 52.06 -99.10
C GLU A 521 -71.63 51.85 -97.68
N PHE A 522 -71.26 50.70 -97.10
CA PHE A 522 -71.41 50.25 -95.70
C PHE A 522 -70.70 51.13 -94.66
N GLU A 523 -71.28 51.29 -93.45
CA GLU A 523 -70.54 51.25 -92.17
C GLU A 523 -71.40 50.62 -91.04
N LEU A 524 -70.88 49.60 -90.36
CA LEU A 524 -71.53 48.85 -89.29
C LEU A 524 -71.02 49.28 -87.89
N GLN A 525 -71.97 49.68 -87.04
CA GLN A 525 -72.07 49.46 -85.59
C GLN A 525 -71.24 50.34 -84.61
N GLN A 526 -71.77 51.54 -84.33
CA GLN A 526 -71.63 52.26 -83.05
C GLN A 526 -73.03 52.62 -82.52
N PRO A 527 -73.34 52.44 -81.23
CA PRO A 527 -74.38 53.23 -80.57
C PRO A 527 -73.80 54.58 -80.11
N LEU A 528 -74.51 55.63 -80.50
CA LEU A 528 -74.11 57.05 -80.58
C LEU A 528 -74.19 57.86 -79.27
N PHE A 529 -74.38 57.26 -78.08
CA PHE A 529 -74.60 58.05 -76.84
C PHE A 529 -73.93 57.48 -75.59
N LYS A 530 -73.31 58.38 -74.80
CA LYS A 530 -72.62 58.14 -73.51
C LYS A 530 -73.62 57.97 -72.36
N LEU A 531 -73.43 56.97 -71.49
CA LEU A 531 -74.21 56.80 -70.26
C LEU A 531 -73.41 57.30 -69.05
N HIS A 532 -74.01 58.25 -68.33
CA HIS A 532 -73.49 58.90 -67.12
C HIS A 532 -73.86 58.10 -65.87
N THR A 533 -72.88 57.85 -65.00
CA THR A 533 -73.10 57.42 -63.61
C THR A 533 -73.00 58.60 -62.65
N TYR A 534 -73.83 58.61 -61.60
CA TYR A 534 -73.81 59.59 -60.52
C TYR A 534 -72.70 59.27 -59.49
N SER A 535 -72.08 60.32 -58.94
CA SER A 535 -71.13 60.26 -57.82
C SER A 535 -71.78 60.74 -56.51
N GLU A 536 -71.19 60.32 -55.39
CA GLU A 536 -71.64 60.26 -53.98
C GLU A 536 -72.35 61.45 -53.28
N GLU A 537 -72.87 62.48 -53.95
CA GLU A 537 -73.61 63.55 -53.25
C GLU A 537 -75.08 63.71 -53.68
N GLN A 538 -75.58 62.97 -54.67
CA GLN A 538 -76.94 63.16 -55.15
C GLN A 538 -77.63 61.83 -55.48
N VAL A 539 -78.68 61.61 -54.69
CA VAL A 539 -79.88 60.82 -54.94
C VAL A 539 -80.31 60.81 -56.40
#